data_AF-A0A433XH35-F1
#
_entry.id   AF-A0A433XH35-F1
#
_cell.length_a   1.000
_cell.length_b   1.000
_cell.length_c   1.000
_cell.angle_alpha   90.00
_cell.angle_beta   90.00
_cell.angle_gamma   90.00
#
_symmetry.space_group_name_H-M   'P 1'
#
loop_
_entity.id
_entity.type
_entity.pdbx_description
1 polymer ?
#
loop_
_entity_poly.entity_id
_entity_poly.type
_entity_poly.pdbx_seq_one_letter_code
_entity_poly.pdbx_strand_id
1 'polypeptide(L)'
;MKKFIALAILLMIVGAGGMAANKFAFGDDLPAYHKKWTFSAGELKELMINSSSASIEAEFIQSQDGSNYVELSGNMNQNVINKLGHVGVSGGKLDLDLSSDNEFRFLNVNFQSTKQHMVVALSDPSELAKVQVTMDSSDLNFKGIQAEQIHISGSSGVIKLSSIKAKKLQASVESGIITAETVQADVELSAESGNLELDHWEGNGSLKTESGSIRIQDQKSTRLDLVAESGTIDVEANPDFKGFYDAQAESGMVDVPDSPRTTTDIIKARVDSGTISIHD
;
A
#
# COMPACT_ATOMS: atom_id res chain seq x y z
N MET A 1 37.56 -16.58 31.30
CA MET A 1 37.16 -15.26 30.76
C MET A 1 38.16 -14.70 29.74
N LYS A 2 39.44 -14.45 30.08
CA LYS A 2 40.41 -13.85 29.14
C LYS A 2 40.62 -14.59 27.79
N LYS A 3 40.54 -15.93 27.77
CA LYS A 3 40.67 -16.75 26.55
C LYS A 3 39.49 -16.61 25.57
N PHE A 4 38.27 -16.41 26.09
CA PHE A 4 37.07 -16.22 25.27
C PHE A 4 37.03 -14.80 24.67
N ILE A 5 37.52 -13.80 25.42
CA ILE A 5 37.66 -12.42 24.92
C ILE A 5 38.70 -12.35 23.80
N ALA A 6 39.83 -13.05 23.94
CA ALA A 6 40.85 -13.11 22.88
C ALA A 6 40.33 -13.79 21.61
N LEU A 7 39.53 -14.86 21.75
CA LEU A 7 38.90 -15.54 20.61
C LEU A 7 37.86 -14.65 19.93
N ALA A 8 37.06 -13.90 20.70
CA ALA A 8 36.09 -12.94 20.15
C ALA A 8 36.77 -11.79 19.39
N ILE A 9 37.86 -11.23 19.94
CA ILE A 9 38.64 -10.19 19.26
C ILE A 9 39.29 -10.73 17.99
N LEU A 10 39.82 -11.96 18.01
CA LEU A 10 40.38 -12.61 16.83
C LEU A 10 39.31 -12.78 15.74
N LEU A 11 38.11 -13.25 16.10
CA LEU A 11 36.99 -13.39 15.16
C LEU A 11 36.52 -12.03 14.62
N MET A 12 36.51 -10.98 15.43
CA MET A 12 36.20 -9.63 14.94
C MET A 12 37.26 -9.10 13.98
N ILE A 13 38.55 -9.35 14.24
CA ILE A 13 39.64 -8.93 13.34
C ILE A 13 39.63 -9.74 12.05
N VAL A 14 39.39 -11.05 12.11
CA VAL A 14 39.23 -11.90 10.92
C VAL A 14 37.98 -11.49 10.14
N GLY A 15 36.88 -11.17 10.83
CA GLY A 15 35.70 -10.58 10.25
C GLY A 15 36.01 -9.27 9.55
N ALA A 16 36.64 -8.31 10.22
CA ALA A 16 37.00 -7.00 9.67
C ALA A 16 38.01 -7.10 8.51
N GLY A 17 38.96 -8.04 8.59
CA GLY A 17 39.88 -8.35 7.49
C GLY A 17 39.17 -8.95 6.28
N GLY A 18 38.22 -9.85 6.51
CA GLY A 18 37.33 -10.39 5.47
C GLY A 18 36.43 -9.32 4.85
N MET A 19 35.95 -8.35 5.65
CA MET A 19 35.20 -7.18 5.19
C MET A 19 36.06 -6.27 4.31
N ALA A 20 37.26 -5.92 4.74
CA ALA A 20 38.17 -5.08 3.98
C ALA A 20 38.61 -5.73 2.66
N ALA A 21 38.87 -7.05 2.67
CA ALA A 21 39.25 -7.80 1.48
C ALA A 21 38.12 -7.87 0.43
N ASN A 22 36.86 -7.94 0.87
CA ASN A 22 35.69 -7.90 -0.02
C ASN A 22 35.19 -6.46 -0.29
N LYS A 23 35.98 -5.42 0.00
CA LYS A 23 35.59 -3.99 -0.15
C LYS A 23 34.25 -3.65 0.51
N PHE A 24 33.88 -4.34 1.58
CA PHE A 24 32.57 -4.21 2.24
C PHE A 24 31.36 -4.55 1.33
N ALA A 25 31.56 -5.22 0.19
CA ALA A 25 30.49 -5.66 -0.70
C ALA A 25 29.89 -6.97 -0.18
N PHE A 26 28.98 -6.85 0.79
CA PHE A 26 28.22 -7.96 1.35
C PHE A 26 26.83 -8.02 0.75
N GLY A 27 26.68 -8.44 -0.49
CA GLY A 27 25.35 -8.62 -1.06
C GLY A 27 25.33 -8.69 -2.57
N ASP A 28 24.12 -8.83 -3.10
CA ASP A 28 23.92 -8.80 -4.55
C ASP A 28 24.11 -7.37 -5.07
N ASP A 29 24.74 -7.25 -6.24
CA ASP A 29 24.85 -5.97 -6.93
C ASP A 29 23.44 -5.51 -7.34
N LEU A 30 23.09 -4.27 -6.98
CA LEU A 30 21.83 -3.65 -7.36
C LEU A 30 22.15 -2.52 -8.36
N PRO A 31 22.39 -2.86 -9.63
CA PRO A 31 22.65 -1.85 -10.65
C PRO A 31 21.47 -0.89 -10.76
N ALA A 32 21.80 0.38 -11.02
CA ALA A 32 20.81 1.39 -11.33
C ALA A 32 20.10 1.02 -12.63
N TYR A 33 18.77 1.01 -12.58
CA TYR A 33 17.91 0.74 -13.71
C TYR A 33 17.01 1.94 -13.99
N HIS A 34 16.79 2.21 -15.26
CA HIS A 34 15.87 3.20 -15.76
C HIS A 34 15.23 2.67 -17.03
N LYS A 35 13.91 2.57 -17.05
CA LYS A 35 13.16 2.17 -18.25
C LYS A 35 11.87 2.95 -18.38
N LYS A 36 11.57 3.33 -19.62
CA LYS A 36 10.36 4.03 -20.02
C LYS A 36 9.61 3.20 -21.07
N TRP A 37 8.39 2.78 -20.73
CA TRP A 37 7.45 2.12 -21.63
C TRP A 37 6.49 3.15 -22.17
N THR A 38 6.62 3.50 -23.45
CA THR A 38 5.70 4.40 -24.15
C THR A 38 4.65 3.60 -24.90
N PHE A 39 3.43 4.10 -24.95
CA PHE A 39 2.30 3.46 -25.64
C PHE A 39 1.36 4.52 -26.22
N SER A 40 0.39 4.09 -27.02
CA SER A 40 -0.61 4.95 -27.62
C SER A 40 -1.72 5.31 -26.62
N ALA A 41 -2.42 6.43 -26.85
CA ALA A 41 -3.61 6.76 -26.06
C ALA A 41 -4.65 5.63 -26.15
N GLY A 42 -5.28 5.30 -25.03
CA GLY A 42 -6.22 4.20 -24.90
C GLY A 42 -5.62 2.80 -24.94
N GLU A 43 -4.30 2.65 -25.17
CA GLU A 43 -3.66 1.34 -25.28
C GLU A 43 -3.54 0.67 -23.91
N LEU A 44 -3.11 1.39 -22.86
CA LEU A 44 -3.01 0.82 -21.51
C LEU A 44 -4.37 0.87 -20.79
N LYS A 45 -4.87 -0.30 -20.40
CA LYS A 45 -6.10 -0.48 -19.61
C LYS A 45 -5.83 -1.08 -18.24
N GLU A 46 -4.81 -1.92 -18.11
CA GLU A 46 -4.48 -2.61 -16.86
C GLU A 46 -3.00 -2.46 -16.52
N LEU A 47 -2.71 -1.95 -15.33
CA LEU A 47 -1.37 -1.91 -14.75
C LEU A 47 -1.27 -2.92 -13.62
N MET A 48 -0.39 -3.91 -13.77
CA MET A 48 -0.09 -4.91 -12.74
C MET A 48 1.34 -4.74 -12.24
N ILE A 49 1.50 -4.73 -10.92
CA ILE A 49 2.79 -4.58 -10.26
C ILE A 49 2.92 -5.69 -9.20
N ASN A 50 3.97 -6.48 -9.27
CA ASN A 50 4.31 -7.47 -8.24
C ASN A 50 5.63 -7.08 -7.58
N SER A 51 5.66 -6.90 -6.26
CA SER A 51 6.87 -6.52 -5.52
C SER A 51 7.06 -7.34 -4.25
N SER A 52 8.09 -8.17 -4.19
CA SER A 52 8.35 -8.94 -2.96
C SER A 52 8.92 -8.07 -1.84
N SER A 53 9.93 -7.23 -2.13
CA SER A 53 10.67 -6.49 -1.09
C SER A 53 11.05 -5.05 -1.45
N ALA A 54 10.72 -4.59 -2.66
CA ALA A 54 11.08 -3.27 -3.11
C ALA A 54 9.95 -2.27 -2.77
N SER A 55 10.25 -1.26 -1.96
CA SER A 55 9.31 -0.14 -1.74
C SER A 55 9.11 0.63 -3.03
N ILE A 56 7.88 1.07 -3.31
CA ILE A 56 7.52 1.76 -4.54
C ILE A 56 6.89 3.11 -4.22
N GLU A 57 7.47 4.17 -4.79
CA GLU A 57 6.86 5.50 -4.85
C GLU A 57 6.34 5.72 -6.26
N ALA A 58 5.02 5.75 -6.44
CA ALA A 58 4.38 5.93 -7.74
C ALA A 58 3.58 7.22 -7.81
N GLU A 59 3.77 7.99 -8.88
CA GLU A 59 3.00 9.19 -9.16
C GLU A 59 2.29 9.04 -10.50
N PHE A 60 0.96 9.18 -10.48
CA PHE A 60 0.10 9.14 -11.66
C PHE A 60 -0.23 10.58 -12.04
N ILE A 61 0.13 10.97 -13.26
CA ILE A 61 0.03 12.33 -13.75
C ILE A 61 -0.75 12.39 -15.07
N GLN A 62 -1.53 13.45 -15.25
CA GLN A 62 -2.07 13.78 -16.55
C GLN A 62 -0.98 14.39 -17.42
N SER A 63 -0.74 13.78 -18.57
CA SER A 63 0.27 14.22 -19.54
C SER A 63 -0.14 15.51 -20.23
N GLN A 64 0.72 16.53 -20.16
CA GLN A 64 0.47 17.85 -20.76
C GLN A 64 0.77 17.90 -22.26
N ASP A 65 1.65 17.02 -22.75
CA ASP A 65 2.07 16.94 -24.16
C ASP A 65 1.37 15.79 -24.90
N GLY A 66 0.45 15.08 -24.23
CA GLY A 66 -0.28 13.94 -24.77
C GLY A 66 0.52 12.64 -24.82
N SER A 67 1.76 12.62 -24.31
CA SER A 67 2.56 11.41 -24.22
C SER A 67 2.00 10.44 -23.17
N ASN A 68 1.90 9.16 -23.52
CA ASN A 68 1.47 8.11 -22.61
C ASN A 68 2.65 7.20 -22.31
N TYR A 69 3.01 7.08 -21.03
CA TYR A 69 4.13 6.25 -20.62
C TYR A 69 4.04 5.78 -19.17
N VAL A 70 4.72 4.67 -18.90
CA VAL A 70 5.13 4.27 -17.56
C VAL A 70 6.64 4.34 -17.52
N GLU A 71 7.18 4.99 -16.49
CA GLU A 71 8.62 5.14 -16.28
C GLU A 71 8.97 4.58 -14.90
N LEU A 72 9.98 3.72 -14.84
CA LEU A 72 10.46 3.10 -13.62
C LEU A 72 11.96 3.34 -13.48
N SER A 73 12.36 3.72 -12.27
CA SER A 73 13.77 3.94 -11.95
C SER A 73 14.10 3.52 -10.52
N GLY A 74 15.33 3.07 -10.31
CA GLY A 74 15.82 2.64 -9.00
C GLY A 74 16.87 1.55 -9.13
N ASN A 75 17.45 1.17 -7.99
CA ASN A 75 18.41 0.07 -7.95
C ASN A 75 17.65 -1.24 -7.73
N MET A 76 17.95 -2.26 -8.52
CA MET A 76 17.24 -3.54 -8.43
C MET A 76 18.15 -4.70 -8.86
N ASN A 77 17.76 -5.93 -8.50
CA ASN A 77 18.52 -7.12 -8.83
C ASN A 77 18.57 -7.31 -10.36
N GLN A 78 19.71 -7.77 -10.88
CA GLN A 78 19.88 -8.05 -12.31
C GLN A 78 18.83 -9.03 -12.86
N ASN A 79 18.35 -9.98 -12.06
CA ASN A 79 17.29 -10.90 -12.46
C ASN A 79 15.97 -10.15 -12.73
N VAL A 80 15.64 -9.15 -11.90
CA VAL A 80 14.48 -8.27 -12.11
C VAL A 80 14.66 -7.44 -13.38
N ILE A 81 15.86 -6.87 -13.59
CA ILE A 81 16.18 -6.13 -14.83
C ILE A 81 15.96 -6.99 -16.08
N ASN A 82 16.40 -8.24 -16.04
CA ASN A 82 16.25 -9.17 -17.15
C ASN A 82 14.76 -9.47 -17.43
N LYS A 83 13.94 -9.68 -16.39
CA LYS A 83 12.47 -9.85 -16.52
C LYS A 83 11.86 -8.61 -17.18
N LEU A 84 12.14 -7.41 -16.64
CA LEU A 84 11.61 -6.14 -17.12
C LEU A 84 12.08 -5.77 -18.53
N GLY A 85 13.26 -6.24 -18.95
CA GLY A 85 13.85 -5.99 -20.26
C GLY A 85 12.92 -6.37 -21.42
N HIS A 86 12.14 -7.44 -21.25
CA HIS A 86 11.22 -7.98 -22.25
C HIS A 86 9.77 -7.51 -22.09
N VAL A 87 9.46 -6.75 -21.04
CA VAL A 87 8.11 -6.24 -20.80
C VAL A 87 7.80 -5.08 -21.75
N GLY A 88 6.57 -5.08 -22.27
CA GLY A 88 5.93 -4.01 -23.00
C GLY A 88 4.41 -4.09 -22.81
N VAL A 89 3.68 -3.06 -23.26
CA VAL A 89 2.22 -3.10 -23.24
C VAL A 89 1.74 -4.11 -24.28
N SER A 90 0.91 -5.07 -23.86
CA SER A 90 0.35 -6.09 -24.74
C SER A 90 -1.07 -6.45 -24.29
N GLY A 91 -2.01 -6.52 -25.24
CA GLY A 91 -3.42 -6.77 -24.92
C GLY A 91 -4.04 -5.71 -24.00
N GLY A 92 -3.46 -4.52 -23.96
CA GLY A 92 -3.82 -3.43 -23.06
C GLY A 92 -3.38 -3.58 -21.60
N LYS A 93 -2.46 -4.51 -21.34
CA LYS A 93 -1.89 -4.77 -20.03
C LYS A 93 -0.40 -4.43 -20.01
N LEU A 94 0.04 -3.79 -18.92
CA LEU A 94 1.45 -3.71 -18.54
C LEU A 94 1.65 -4.48 -17.23
N ASP A 95 2.51 -5.50 -17.26
CA ASP A 95 2.77 -6.39 -16.12
C ASP A 95 4.22 -6.25 -15.67
N LEU A 96 4.42 -5.65 -14.49
CA LEU A 96 5.72 -5.33 -13.93
C LEU A 96 6.03 -6.26 -12.76
N ASP A 97 6.82 -7.31 -13.02
CA ASP A 97 7.32 -8.21 -11.98
C ASP A 97 8.65 -7.69 -11.40
N LEU A 98 8.57 -7.08 -10.21
CA LEU A 98 9.69 -6.59 -9.42
C LEU A 98 10.13 -7.60 -8.34
N SER A 99 9.59 -8.82 -8.36
CA SER A 99 9.99 -9.86 -7.43
C SER A 99 11.40 -10.38 -7.73
N SER A 100 12.26 -10.34 -6.70
CA SER A 100 13.57 -10.97 -6.74
C SER A 100 13.45 -12.41 -6.26
N ASP A 101 13.98 -13.36 -7.05
CA ASP A 101 14.14 -14.74 -6.61
C ASP A 101 15.26 -14.77 -5.54
N ASN A 102 14.94 -15.29 -4.36
CA ASN A 102 15.90 -15.41 -3.26
C ASN A 102 16.92 -16.51 -3.59
N GLU A 103 18.12 -16.14 -4.03
CA GLU A 103 19.26 -17.03 -3.89
C GLU A 103 19.73 -17.03 -2.43
N PHE A 104 19.65 -18.18 -1.77
CA PHE A 104 19.97 -18.35 -0.36
C PHE A 104 21.45 -17.97 -0.10
N ARG A 105 21.70 -16.84 0.57
CA ARG A 105 23.05 -16.41 0.99
C ARG A 105 23.05 -16.11 2.49
N PHE A 106 23.94 -16.78 3.23
CA PHE A 106 23.97 -16.78 4.71
C PHE A 106 24.27 -15.42 5.37
N LEU A 107 24.75 -14.42 4.62
CA LEU A 107 24.96 -13.03 5.06
C LEU A 107 24.84 -12.11 3.84
N ASN A 108 23.67 -11.49 3.62
CA ASN A 108 23.44 -10.45 2.62
C ASN A 108 23.13 -9.14 3.37
N VAL A 109 24.10 -8.22 3.41
CA VAL A 109 24.01 -6.90 4.06
C VAL A 109 24.29 -5.85 2.99
N ASN A 110 23.29 -5.60 2.12
CA ASN A 110 23.36 -4.51 1.16
C ASN A 110 22.76 -3.23 1.77
N PHE A 111 23.52 -2.14 1.75
CA PHE A 111 23.10 -0.81 2.24
C PHE A 111 22.54 0.09 1.14
N GLN A 112 22.50 -0.38 -0.11
CA GLN A 112 21.91 0.35 -1.23
C GLN A 112 20.38 0.37 -1.12
N SER A 113 19.77 1.53 -1.35
CA SER A 113 18.31 1.66 -1.41
C SER A 113 17.74 0.81 -2.55
N THR A 114 16.74 0.00 -2.24
CA THR A 114 15.91 -0.77 -3.19
C THR A 114 14.60 -0.06 -3.52
N LYS A 115 14.44 1.21 -3.10
CA LYS A 115 13.26 2.01 -3.40
C LYS A 115 13.17 2.28 -4.90
N GLN A 116 12.00 2.04 -5.46
CA GLN A 116 11.68 2.28 -6.86
C GLN A 116 10.82 3.53 -6.98
N HIS A 117 11.15 4.38 -7.95
CA HIS A 117 10.35 5.54 -8.34
C HIS A 117 9.66 5.23 -9.67
N MET A 118 8.34 5.35 -9.68
CA MET A 118 7.49 5.11 -10.83
C MET A 118 6.70 6.37 -11.19
N VAL A 119 6.65 6.71 -12.47
CA VAL A 119 5.76 7.75 -13.00
C VAL A 119 4.87 7.12 -14.06
N VAL A 120 3.56 7.28 -13.90
CA VAL A 120 2.56 6.86 -14.87
C VAL A 120 1.93 8.12 -15.47
N ALA A 121 2.30 8.44 -16.71
CA ALA A 121 1.74 9.58 -17.42
C ALA A 121 0.70 9.10 -18.43
N LEU A 122 -0.53 9.60 -18.31
CA LEU A 122 -1.63 9.30 -19.23
C LEU A 122 -2.20 10.59 -19.80
N SER A 123 -2.48 10.63 -21.11
CA SER A 123 -3.17 11.77 -21.74
C SER A 123 -4.59 11.94 -21.20
N ASP A 124 -5.26 10.82 -20.92
CA ASP A 124 -6.55 10.77 -20.24
C ASP A 124 -6.45 9.77 -19.07
N PRO A 125 -6.39 10.25 -17.81
CA PRO A 125 -6.30 9.38 -16.64
C PRO A 125 -7.53 8.47 -16.45
N SER A 126 -8.67 8.77 -17.08
CA SER A 126 -9.88 7.96 -16.95
C SER A 126 -9.86 6.67 -17.78
N GLU A 127 -8.87 6.49 -18.64
CA GLU A 127 -8.77 5.33 -19.54
C GLU A 127 -8.34 4.04 -18.82
N LEU A 128 -7.78 4.15 -17.63
CA LEU A 128 -7.26 3.02 -16.87
C LEU A 128 -8.40 2.26 -16.20
N ALA A 129 -8.62 1.02 -16.63
CA ALA A 129 -9.65 0.16 -16.07
C ALA A 129 -9.22 -0.42 -14.70
N LYS A 130 -7.96 -0.85 -14.59
CA LYS A 130 -7.49 -1.57 -13.41
C LYS A 130 -6.06 -1.24 -13.04
N VAL A 131 -5.83 -0.99 -11.74
CA VAL A 131 -4.50 -1.02 -11.12
C VAL A 131 -4.48 -2.16 -10.11
N GLN A 132 -3.58 -3.12 -10.29
CA GLN A 132 -3.40 -4.22 -9.37
C GLN A 132 -1.97 -4.25 -8.85
N VAL A 133 -1.82 -4.29 -7.52
CA VAL A 133 -0.52 -4.41 -6.88
C VAL A 133 -0.54 -5.59 -5.91
N THR A 134 0.46 -6.46 -6.03
CA THR A 134 0.72 -7.52 -5.04
C THR A 134 2.07 -7.27 -4.40
N MET A 135 2.13 -7.38 -3.07
CA MET A 135 3.37 -7.21 -2.32
C MET A 135 3.56 -8.22 -1.20
N ASP A 136 4.81 -8.53 -0.82
CA ASP A 136 5.08 -9.40 0.33
C ASP A 136 5.53 -8.61 1.56
N SER A 137 6.56 -7.78 1.42
CA SER A 137 7.16 -7.01 2.51
C SER A 137 7.69 -5.68 1.98
N SER A 138 6.78 -4.81 1.55
CA SER A 138 7.14 -3.56 0.87
C SER A 138 6.28 -2.38 1.32
N ASP A 139 6.84 -1.18 1.21
CA ASP A 139 6.08 0.05 1.42
C ASP A 139 5.66 0.65 0.08
N LEU A 140 4.38 0.95 -0.08
CA LEU A 140 3.80 1.57 -1.25
C LEU A 140 3.40 3.01 -0.91
N ASN A 141 3.79 3.96 -1.76
CA ASN A 141 3.36 5.36 -1.66
C ASN A 141 2.90 5.83 -3.03
N PHE A 142 1.59 5.78 -3.24
CA PHE A 142 0.96 5.95 -4.54
C PHE A 142 0.11 7.23 -4.53
N LYS A 143 0.29 8.06 -5.56
CA LYS A 143 -0.36 9.37 -5.66
C LYS A 143 -1.07 9.55 -6.99
N GLY A 144 -2.26 10.15 -6.95
CA GLY A 144 -2.95 10.63 -8.15
C GLY A 144 -3.62 9.54 -8.99
N ILE A 145 -3.90 8.36 -8.42
CA ILE A 145 -4.47 7.25 -9.20
C ILE A 145 -5.90 7.59 -9.61
N GLN A 146 -6.14 7.56 -10.91
CA GLN A 146 -7.48 7.54 -11.49
C GLN A 146 -7.66 6.23 -12.26
N ALA A 147 -8.60 5.39 -11.83
CA ALA A 147 -8.89 4.11 -12.48
C ALA A 147 -10.31 3.63 -12.15
N GLU A 148 -10.89 2.69 -12.89
CA GLU A 148 -12.18 2.12 -12.46
C GLU A 148 -12.02 1.28 -11.18
N GLN A 149 -11.03 0.40 -11.15
CA GLN A 149 -10.75 -0.52 -10.05
C GLN A 149 -9.30 -0.43 -9.60
N ILE A 150 -9.10 -0.31 -8.29
CA ILE A 150 -7.78 -0.40 -7.67
C ILE A 150 -7.82 -1.57 -6.69
N HIS A 151 -6.87 -2.50 -6.82
CA HIS A 151 -6.73 -3.65 -5.96
C HIS A 151 -5.29 -3.78 -5.48
N ILE A 152 -5.07 -3.68 -4.18
CA ILE A 152 -3.75 -3.79 -3.56
C ILE A 152 -3.80 -4.90 -2.50
N SER A 153 -2.92 -5.88 -2.60
CA SER A 153 -2.86 -6.97 -1.63
C SER A 153 -1.43 -7.17 -1.17
N GLY A 154 -1.21 -7.40 0.11
CA GLY A 154 0.09 -7.93 0.53
C GLY A 154 0.13 -8.64 1.86
N SER A 155 1.26 -9.25 2.17
CA SER A 155 1.46 -9.87 3.49
C SER A 155 1.80 -8.80 4.52
N SER A 156 2.83 -7.98 4.28
CA SER A 156 3.24 -6.95 5.23
C SER A 156 3.77 -5.66 4.60
N GLY A 157 3.64 -4.55 5.33
CA GLY A 157 4.19 -3.25 4.95
C GLY A 157 3.21 -2.09 5.14
N VAL A 158 3.59 -0.92 4.60
CA VAL A 158 2.77 0.29 4.67
C VAL A 158 2.23 0.64 3.28
N ILE A 159 0.91 0.74 3.15
CA ILE A 159 0.23 1.23 1.95
C ILE A 159 -0.21 2.67 2.21
N LYS A 160 0.37 3.63 1.48
CA LYS A 160 -0.06 5.03 1.47
C LYS A 160 -0.64 5.38 0.11
N LEU A 161 -1.89 5.84 0.12
CA LEU A 161 -2.63 6.27 -1.05
C LEU A 161 -3.01 7.74 -0.88
N SER A 162 -2.80 8.55 -1.90
CA SER A 162 -3.20 9.96 -1.86
C SER A 162 -3.80 10.41 -3.18
N SER A 163 -4.86 11.23 -3.13
CA SER A 163 -5.55 11.76 -4.32
C SER A 163 -6.04 10.64 -5.24
N ILE A 164 -6.91 9.78 -4.72
CA ILE A 164 -7.43 8.61 -5.43
C ILE A 164 -8.82 8.89 -5.96
N LYS A 165 -9.06 8.57 -7.24
CA LYS A 165 -10.38 8.62 -7.88
C LYS A 165 -10.69 7.31 -8.56
N ALA A 166 -11.62 6.53 -8.01
CA ALA A 166 -12.01 5.25 -8.57
C ALA A 166 -13.48 4.92 -8.38
N LYS A 167 -13.98 3.90 -9.08
CA LYS A 167 -15.29 3.32 -8.73
C LYS A 167 -15.14 2.45 -7.48
N LYS A 168 -14.08 1.64 -7.42
CA LYS A 168 -13.78 0.78 -6.28
C LYS A 168 -12.29 0.78 -5.93
N LEU A 169 -11.99 0.97 -4.65
CA LEU A 169 -10.67 0.77 -4.06
C LEU A 169 -10.72 -0.41 -3.08
N GLN A 170 -9.92 -1.44 -3.33
CA GLN A 170 -9.70 -2.55 -2.42
C GLN A 170 -8.23 -2.58 -1.99
N ALA A 171 -7.96 -2.60 -0.68
CA ALA A 171 -6.62 -2.81 -0.19
C ALA A 171 -6.60 -3.74 1.03
N SER A 172 -5.73 -4.74 1.04
CA SER A 172 -5.64 -5.71 2.13
C SER A 172 -4.20 -6.04 2.52
N VAL A 173 -3.92 -6.13 3.82
CA VAL A 173 -2.64 -6.63 4.35
C VAL A 173 -2.83 -7.68 5.44
N GLU A 174 -1.91 -8.62 5.63
CA GLU A 174 -1.94 -9.47 6.83
C GLU A 174 -1.42 -8.66 8.03
N SER A 175 -0.29 -7.96 7.89
CA SER A 175 0.30 -7.16 8.96
C SER A 175 0.86 -5.82 8.47
N GLY A 176 0.22 -4.71 8.82
CA GLY A 176 0.66 -3.43 8.28
C GLY A 176 -0.20 -2.22 8.59
N ILE A 177 -0.02 -1.16 7.80
CA ILE A 177 -0.80 0.07 7.90
C ILE A 177 -1.31 0.41 6.51
N ILE A 178 -2.60 0.72 6.39
CA ILE A 178 -3.20 1.25 5.18
C ILE A 178 -3.71 2.65 5.50
N THR A 179 -3.12 3.66 4.86
CA THR A 179 -3.56 5.06 4.95
C THR A 179 -3.98 5.53 3.58
N ALA A 180 -5.19 6.08 3.45
CA ALA A 180 -5.66 6.68 2.22
C ALA A 180 -6.24 8.08 2.46
N GLU A 181 -5.68 9.07 1.78
CA GLU A 181 -5.98 10.51 1.93
C GLU A 181 -6.57 11.07 0.63
N THR A 182 -7.62 11.89 0.71
CA THR A 182 -8.29 12.48 -0.46
C THR A 182 -8.74 11.39 -1.44
N VAL A 183 -9.79 10.65 -1.06
CA VAL A 183 -10.28 9.49 -1.81
C VAL A 183 -11.70 9.74 -2.29
N GLN A 184 -11.97 9.52 -3.56
CA GLN A 184 -13.31 9.46 -4.14
C GLN A 184 -13.52 8.08 -4.75
N ALA A 185 -14.05 7.14 -3.95
CA ALA A 185 -14.30 5.74 -4.35
C ALA A 185 -15.15 5.00 -3.31
N ASP A 186 -15.83 3.92 -3.72
CA ASP A 186 -16.27 2.91 -2.76
C ASP A 186 -15.06 2.11 -2.28
N VAL A 187 -14.92 1.96 -0.96
CA VAL A 187 -13.69 1.47 -0.31
C VAL A 187 -13.92 0.15 0.42
N GLU A 188 -13.00 -0.79 0.27
CA GLU A 188 -12.92 -2.02 1.04
C GLU A 188 -11.48 -2.20 1.54
N LEU A 189 -11.24 -1.92 2.82
CA LEU A 189 -9.91 -2.08 3.43
C LEU A 189 -9.91 -3.21 4.46
N SER A 190 -8.87 -4.02 4.48
CA SER A 190 -8.71 -5.04 5.50
C SER A 190 -7.28 -5.20 6.01
N ALA A 191 -7.14 -5.51 7.29
CA ALA A 191 -5.87 -5.90 7.90
C ALA A 191 -6.06 -6.98 8.96
N GLU A 192 -5.34 -8.11 8.94
CA GLU A 192 -5.42 -9.06 10.08
C GLU A 192 -4.84 -8.39 11.34
N SER A 193 -3.62 -7.87 11.26
CA SER A 193 -2.96 -7.11 12.33
C SER A 193 -2.48 -5.76 11.83
N GLY A 194 -3.26 -4.69 12.01
CA GLY A 194 -2.89 -3.42 11.42
C GLY A 194 -3.83 -2.26 11.65
N ASN A 195 -3.39 -1.08 11.23
CA ASN A 195 -4.20 0.13 11.31
C ASN A 195 -4.71 0.53 9.92
N LEU A 196 -5.99 0.87 9.86
CA LEU A 196 -6.68 1.35 8.66
C LEU A 196 -7.08 2.80 8.90
N GLU A 197 -6.64 3.70 8.04
CA GLU A 197 -6.88 5.13 8.16
C GLU A 197 -7.41 5.71 6.84
N LEU A 198 -8.55 6.39 6.92
CA LEU A 198 -9.14 7.16 5.83
C LEU A 198 -9.28 8.61 6.24
N ASP A 199 -8.86 9.52 5.37
CA ASP A 199 -8.92 10.96 5.57
C ASP A 199 -9.39 11.66 4.29
N HIS A 200 -10.28 12.65 4.40
CA HIS A 200 -10.89 13.35 3.26
C HIS A 200 -11.52 12.37 2.23
N TRP A 201 -12.51 11.58 2.65
CA TRP A 201 -13.07 10.49 1.84
C TRP A 201 -14.53 10.69 1.41
N GLU A 202 -14.82 10.50 0.13
CA GLU A 202 -16.17 10.47 -0.46
C GLU A 202 -16.45 9.09 -1.09
N GLY A 203 -17.51 8.43 -0.64
CA GLY A 203 -17.93 7.11 -1.11
C GLY A 203 -18.53 6.28 0.01
N ASN A 204 -18.80 5.00 -0.21
CA ASN A 204 -19.26 4.07 0.84
C ASN A 204 -18.26 2.95 1.02
N GLY A 205 -18.25 2.28 2.16
CA GLY A 205 -17.23 1.26 2.34
C GLY A 205 -17.35 0.35 3.52
N SER A 206 -16.47 -0.64 3.52
CA SER A 206 -16.27 -1.57 4.63
C SER A 206 -14.79 -1.60 5.02
N LEU A 207 -14.53 -1.51 6.31
CA LEU A 207 -13.19 -1.60 6.88
C LEU A 207 -13.18 -2.70 7.92
N LYS A 208 -12.25 -3.64 7.81
CA LYS A 208 -12.14 -4.77 8.73
C LYS A 208 -10.74 -4.93 9.28
N THR A 209 -10.61 -5.09 10.60
CA THR A 209 -9.37 -5.59 11.20
C THR A 209 -9.61 -6.69 12.23
N GLU A 210 -8.69 -7.63 12.39
CA GLU A 210 -8.77 -8.60 13.49
C GLU A 210 -8.09 -8.06 14.74
N SER A 211 -6.96 -7.37 14.59
CA SER A 211 -6.22 -6.72 15.66
C SER A 211 -5.65 -5.39 15.22
N GLY A 212 -6.21 -4.29 15.70
CA GLY A 212 -5.71 -2.95 15.39
C GLY A 212 -6.77 -1.86 15.45
N SER A 213 -6.57 -0.80 14.69
CA SER A 213 -7.46 0.37 14.75
C SER A 213 -8.01 0.75 13.38
N ILE A 214 -9.27 1.19 13.35
CA ILE A 214 -9.90 1.82 12.21
C ILE A 214 -10.11 3.29 12.58
N ARG A 215 -9.56 4.20 11.78
CA ARG A 215 -9.71 5.65 11.93
C ARG A 215 -10.28 6.25 10.65
N ILE A 216 -11.36 7.02 10.75
CA ILE A 216 -11.95 7.72 9.61
C ILE A 216 -12.17 9.19 9.99
N GLN A 217 -11.61 10.11 9.20
CA GLN A 217 -11.67 11.57 9.39
C GLN A 217 -12.13 12.26 8.10
N ASP A 218 -12.77 13.43 8.24
CA ASP A 218 -13.37 14.23 7.15
C ASP A 218 -13.99 13.38 6.02
N GLN A 219 -15.09 12.68 6.33
CA GLN A 219 -15.73 11.75 5.40
C GLN A 219 -17.14 12.19 4.99
N LYS A 220 -17.55 11.83 3.77
CA LYS A 220 -18.87 12.12 3.18
C LYS A 220 -19.66 10.85 2.84
N SER A 221 -19.37 9.76 3.51
CA SER A 221 -20.10 8.50 3.40
C SER A 221 -21.48 8.58 4.01
N THR A 222 -22.38 7.77 3.45
CA THR A 222 -23.72 7.51 3.99
C THR A 222 -23.85 6.06 4.47
N ARG A 223 -22.99 5.15 4.01
CA ARG A 223 -23.05 3.73 4.36
C ARG A 223 -21.67 3.19 4.71
N LEU A 224 -21.52 2.75 5.95
CA LEU A 224 -20.28 2.18 6.49
C LEU A 224 -20.55 0.85 7.19
N ASP A 225 -19.69 -0.14 6.96
CA ASP A 225 -19.63 -1.37 7.75
C ASP A 225 -18.22 -1.58 8.30
N LEU A 226 -18.07 -1.30 9.59
CA LEU A 226 -16.78 -1.29 10.29
C LEU A 226 -16.73 -2.45 11.29
N VAL A 227 -15.68 -3.25 11.21
CA VAL A 227 -15.50 -4.42 12.07
C VAL A 227 -14.08 -4.47 12.61
N ALA A 228 -13.91 -4.52 13.93
CA ALA A 228 -12.63 -4.80 14.56
C ALA A 228 -12.81 -5.91 15.61
N GLU A 229 -12.19 -7.09 15.46
CA GLU A 229 -12.32 -8.15 16.47
C GLU A 229 -11.69 -7.69 17.80
N SER A 230 -10.45 -7.20 17.75
CA SER A 230 -9.78 -6.58 18.90
C SER A 230 -9.20 -5.21 18.54
N GLY A 231 -9.66 -4.16 19.20
CA GLY A 231 -9.07 -2.82 19.09
C GLY A 231 -10.08 -1.68 19.03
N THR A 232 -9.81 -0.68 18.20
CA THR A 232 -10.52 0.61 18.25
C THR A 232 -11.12 0.98 16.91
N ILE A 233 -12.38 1.42 16.91
CA ILE A 233 -13.02 2.09 15.79
C ILE A 233 -13.26 3.54 16.21
N ASP A 234 -12.68 4.50 15.49
CA ASP A 234 -12.80 5.94 15.74
C ASP A 234 -13.22 6.65 14.44
N VAL A 235 -14.41 7.26 14.45
CA VAL A 235 -15.04 7.83 13.25
C VAL A 235 -15.53 9.24 13.53
N GLU A 236 -15.03 10.18 12.73
CA GLU A 236 -15.65 11.50 12.59
C GLU A 236 -16.88 11.38 11.68
N ALA A 237 -18.05 11.67 12.25
CA ALA A 237 -19.30 11.63 11.54
C ALA A 237 -19.38 12.75 10.51
N ASN A 238 -19.97 12.45 9.36
CA ASN A 238 -20.35 13.47 8.39
C ASN A 238 -21.41 14.39 9.04
N PRO A 239 -21.21 15.72 9.14
CA PRO A 239 -22.21 16.64 9.72
C PRO A 239 -23.58 16.58 9.00
N ASP A 240 -23.57 16.21 7.72
CA ASP A 240 -24.76 16.05 6.89
C ASP A 240 -25.38 14.64 7.00
N PHE A 241 -24.79 13.71 7.76
CA PHE A 241 -25.39 12.41 8.01
C PHE A 241 -26.71 12.57 8.75
N LYS A 242 -27.74 11.87 8.27
CA LYS A 242 -29.08 11.87 8.88
C LYS A 242 -29.67 10.46 9.08
N GLY A 243 -28.81 9.44 9.03
CA GLY A 243 -29.19 8.04 9.13
C GLY A 243 -29.18 7.50 10.56
N PHE A 244 -28.83 6.22 10.67
CA PHE A 244 -28.72 5.46 11.91
C PHE A 244 -27.26 5.12 12.23
N TYR A 245 -26.87 5.31 13.49
CA TYR A 245 -25.68 4.69 14.04
C TYR A 245 -26.07 3.37 14.67
N ASP A 246 -25.47 2.28 14.19
CA ASP A 246 -25.62 0.94 14.73
C ASP A 246 -24.24 0.48 15.21
N ALA A 247 -23.92 0.76 16.47
CA ALA A 247 -22.64 0.43 17.09
C ALA A 247 -22.83 -0.58 18.23
N GLN A 248 -22.00 -1.62 18.25
CA GLN A 248 -22.04 -2.65 19.29
C GLN A 248 -20.64 -3.15 19.62
N ALA A 249 -20.30 -3.15 20.91
CA ALA A 249 -19.13 -3.85 21.44
C ALA A 249 -19.59 -5.04 22.30
N GLU A 250 -18.99 -6.23 22.14
CA GLU A 250 -19.24 -7.35 23.05
C GLU A 250 -18.58 -7.11 24.42
N SER A 251 -17.32 -6.65 24.40
CA SER A 251 -16.55 -6.29 25.60
C SER A 251 -15.81 -4.97 25.38
N GLY A 252 -16.26 -3.91 26.06
CA GLY A 252 -15.59 -2.61 26.06
C GLY A 252 -16.56 -1.44 26.01
N MET A 253 -16.20 -0.37 25.31
CA MET A 253 -16.94 0.90 25.34
C MET A 253 -17.52 1.24 23.97
N VAL A 254 -18.75 1.74 23.96
CA VAL A 254 -19.39 2.33 22.78
C VAL A 254 -19.82 3.75 23.15
N ASP A 255 -19.27 4.73 22.44
CA ASP A 255 -19.68 6.13 22.51
C ASP A 255 -20.10 6.58 21.12
N VAL A 256 -21.38 6.92 20.96
CA VAL A 256 -21.97 7.31 19.68
C VAL A 256 -23.04 8.39 19.90
N PRO A 257 -23.18 9.36 18.99
CA PRO A 257 -24.20 10.40 19.10
C PRO A 257 -25.60 9.84 18.84
N ASP A 258 -26.61 10.64 19.18
CA ASP A 258 -27.99 10.33 18.84
C ASP A 258 -28.17 10.26 17.32
N SER A 259 -28.77 9.17 16.85
CA SER A 259 -29.09 9.02 15.42
C SER A 259 -30.17 10.03 14.98
N PRO A 260 -29.97 10.78 13.89
CA PRO A 260 -31.00 11.68 13.38
C PRO A 260 -32.24 10.96 12.81
N ARG A 261 -32.07 9.76 12.23
CA ARG A 261 -33.14 8.85 11.76
C ARG A 261 -34.12 9.47 10.77
N THR A 262 -33.67 10.36 9.90
CA THR A 262 -34.50 10.93 8.82
C THR A 262 -34.28 10.25 7.47
N THR A 263 -33.15 9.55 7.30
CA THR A 263 -32.86 8.69 6.14
C THR A 263 -32.74 7.23 6.56
N THR A 264 -32.65 6.32 5.58
CA THR A 264 -32.43 4.88 5.79
C THR A 264 -30.95 4.49 5.78
N ASP A 265 -30.06 5.48 5.79
CA ASP A 265 -28.61 5.28 5.76
C ASP A 265 -28.09 4.73 7.08
N ILE A 266 -27.04 3.92 7.06
CA ILE A 266 -26.55 3.22 8.25
C ILE A 266 -25.02 3.29 8.31
N ILE A 267 -24.51 3.76 9.45
CA ILE A 267 -23.13 3.57 9.85
C ILE A 267 -23.12 2.46 10.90
N LYS A 268 -22.61 1.30 10.50
CA LYS A 268 -22.52 0.11 11.34
C LYS A 268 -21.10 -0.06 11.84
N ALA A 269 -20.94 -0.27 13.15
CA ALA A 269 -19.67 -0.55 13.79
C ALA A 269 -19.80 -1.74 14.74
N ARG A 270 -18.86 -2.69 14.68
CA ARG A 270 -18.82 -3.88 15.53
C ARG A 270 -17.42 -4.10 16.10
N VAL A 271 -17.35 -4.32 17.40
CA VAL A 271 -16.11 -4.71 18.09
C VAL A 271 -16.37 -5.88 19.03
N ASP A 272 -15.50 -6.90 19.03
CA ASP A 272 -15.64 -7.99 20.01
C ASP A 272 -14.96 -7.59 21.33
N SER A 273 -13.73 -7.07 21.26
CA SER A 273 -13.03 -6.46 22.39
C SER A 273 -12.39 -5.11 22.08
N GLY A 274 -12.85 -4.04 22.74
CA GLY A 274 -12.24 -2.71 22.63
C GLY A 274 -13.25 -1.57 22.58
N THR A 275 -12.99 -0.55 21.78
CA THR A 275 -13.72 0.72 21.84
C THR A 275 -14.28 1.12 20.49
N ILE A 276 -15.54 1.57 20.47
CA ILE A 276 -16.15 2.29 19.36
C ILE A 276 -16.39 3.72 19.81
N SER A 277 -15.89 4.67 19.04
CA SER A 277 -16.08 6.11 19.19
C SER A 277 -16.56 6.66 17.86
N ILE A 278 -17.77 7.21 17.84
CA ILE A 278 -18.27 8.02 16.73
C ILE A 278 -18.54 9.40 17.30
N HIS A 279 -18.00 10.45 16.68
CA HIS A 279 -18.15 11.82 17.18
C HIS A 279 -18.34 12.82 16.03
N ASP A 280 -18.89 13.97 16.36
CA ASP A 280 -19.04 15.12 15.46
C ASP A 280 -17.82 16.05 15.51
#